data_AF-A0A2N3DMT4-F1
#
_entry.id   AF-A0A2N3DMT4-F1
#
_cell.length_a   1.000
_cell.length_b   1.000
_cell.length_c   1.000
_cell.angle_alpha   90.00
_cell.angle_beta   90.00
_cell.angle_gamma   90.00
#
_symmetry.space_group_name_H-M   'P 1'
#
loop_
_entity.id
_entity.type
_entity.pdbx_description
1 polymer ?
#
loop_
_entity_poly.entity_id
_entity_poly.type
_entity_poly.pdbx_seq_one_letter_code
_entity_poly.pdbx_strand_id
1 'polypeptide(L)'
;MNQKPALAAAGAASPPPGDVSASARTMLWVLLVIYIFNFLDRQIVNILAEPIKGELGLSDTQLGLLAGPAFAVFYALLGIPIARYADKEGTNRVRLIALALAIWSLMTAVCGLAQNFVQLLLARIGVGIGEAGCTPAAHSLITDSVKPEKRSSAIAFYGMGVPIGSLLGLVIGGVVNDLYGWRIALMLVGLPGLLLALIVLFVLREPRHLKPADPVAAPAAAPLSTGEAMREIFASRAFVAILIAASVTAFLGYGKALWTISFFIRSHGLSTTEAGLAMAVVLGLAGAFGTWLGGKMA
;
A
#
# COMPACT_ATOMS: atom_id res chain seq x y z
N MET A 1 -29.95 25.02 -58.74
CA MET A 1 -30.14 24.07 -57.61
C MET A 1 -28.83 23.97 -56.84
N ASN A 2 -28.90 24.15 -55.53
CA ASN A 2 -27.82 24.41 -54.57
C ASN A 2 -26.66 23.40 -54.59
N GLN A 3 -25.42 23.90 -54.63
CA GLN A 3 -24.27 23.19 -54.08
C GLN A 3 -23.85 23.90 -52.77
N LYS A 4 -24.04 23.22 -51.63
CA LYS A 4 -23.49 23.61 -50.33
C LYS A 4 -22.01 23.23 -50.29
N PRO A 5 -21.10 24.10 -49.80
CA PRO A 5 -19.74 23.68 -49.50
C PRO A 5 -19.73 22.83 -48.22
N ALA A 6 -19.07 21.67 -48.28
CA ALA A 6 -18.84 20.80 -47.15
C ALA A 6 -17.92 21.52 -46.13
N LEU A 7 -18.43 21.75 -44.91
CA LEU A 7 -17.61 22.13 -43.77
C LEU A 7 -16.62 20.99 -43.50
N ALA A 8 -15.34 21.25 -43.74
CA ALA A 8 -14.25 20.41 -43.27
C ALA A 8 -14.37 20.29 -41.74
N ALA A 9 -14.67 19.10 -41.26
CA ALA A 9 -14.60 18.77 -39.86
C ALA A 9 -13.14 19.00 -39.42
N ALA A 10 -12.93 20.01 -38.58
CA ALA A 10 -11.67 20.21 -37.88
C ALA A 10 -11.40 18.94 -37.06
N GLY A 11 -10.54 18.07 -37.58
CA GLY A 11 -10.04 16.92 -36.85
C GLY A 11 -9.39 17.41 -35.56
N ALA A 12 -9.99 17.12 -34.43
CA ALA A 12 -9.36 17.30 -33.14
C ALA A 12 -8.03 16.53 -33.18
N ALA A 13 -6.93 17.27 -33.16
CA ALA A 13 -5.58 16.72 -33.21
C ALA A 13 -5.46 15.65 -32.12
N SER A 14 -5.13 14.42 -32.54
CA SER A 14 -4.79 13.33 -31.62
C SER A 14 -3.64 13.82 -30.74
N PRO A 15 -3.70 13.66 -29.41
CA PRO A 15 -2.63 14.10 -28.54
C PRO A 15 -1.31 13.41 -28.93
N PRO A 16 -0.17 14.12 -28.85
CA PRO A 16 1.10 13.63 -29.38
C PRO A 16 1.51 12.28 -28.76
N PRO A 17 2.17 11.41 -29.54
CA PRO A 17 2.58 10.09 -29.11
C PRO A 17 3.76 10.20 -28.13
N GLY A 18 3.47 10.32 -26.84
CA GLY A 18 4.53 10.34 -25.83
C GLY A 18 4.05 10.52 -24.40
N ASP A 19 3.00 11.30 -24.20
CA ASP A 19 2.60 11.71 -22.86
C ASP A 19 1.60 10.74 -22.21
N VAL A 20 1.88 10.41 -20.94
CA VAL A 20 0.86 9.88 -20.05
C VAL A 20 -0.20 10.96 -19.92
N SER A 21 -1.46 10.64 -20.25
CA SER A 21 -2.57 11.59 -20.11
C SER A 21 -2.51 12.26 -18.73
N ALA A 22 -2.77 13.58 -18.67
CA ALA A 22 -2.72 14.34 -17.42
C ALA A 22 -3.50 13.63 -16.29
N SER A 23 -4.61 12.98 -16.64
CA SER A 23 -5.42 12.15 -15.72
C SER A 23 -4.67 10.94 -15.15
N ALA A 24 -3.89 10.23 -15.98
CA ALA A 24 -3.12 9.07 -15.55
C ALA A 24 -1.90 9.47 -14.70
N ARG A 25 -1.29 10.64 -14.98
CA ARG A 25 -0.24 11.19 -14.13
C ARG A 25 -0.77 11.58 -12.75
N THR A 26 -1.90 12.28 -12.69
CA THR A 26 -2.56 12.61 -11.41
C THR A 26 -2.88 11.34 -10.63
N MET A 27 -3.41 10.32 -11.31
CA MET A 27 -3.71 9.03 -10.69
C MET A 27 -2.46 8.39 -10.08
N LEU A 28 -1.32 8.34 -10.79
CA LEU A 28 -0.09 7.77 -10.25
C LEU A 28 0.41 8.50 -9.00
N TRP A 29 0.35 9.83 -8.97
CA TRP A 29 0.72 10.61 -7.79
C TRP A 29 -0.21 10.34 -6.61
N VAL A 30 -1.52 10.29 -6.83
CA VAL A 30 -2.47 9.96 -5.77
C VAL A 30 -2.24 8.54 -5.24
N LEU A 31 -2.06 7.55 -6.13
CA LEU A 31 -1.78 6.17 -5.73
C LEU A 31 -0.45 6.06 -4.96
N LEU A 32 0.59 6.81 -5.36
CA LEU A 32 1.85 6.89 -4.61
C LEU A 32 1.60 7.42 -3.19
N VAL A 33 0.87 8.52 -3.03
CA VAL A 33 0.55 9.07 -1.71
C VAL A 33 -0.23 8.08 -0.86
N ILE A 34 -1.21 7.37 -1.43
CA ILE A 34 -1.94 6.31 -0.72
C ILE A 34 -0.98 5.21 -0.24
N TYR A 35 -0.01 4.83 -1.07
CA TYR A 35 0.95 3.79 -0.72
C TYR A 35 1.99 4.25 0.31
N ILE A 36 2.33 5.54 0.32
CA ILE A 36 3.10 6.17 1.40
C ILE A 36 2.33 6.02 2.71
N PHE A 37 1.05 6.40 2.76
CA PHE A 37 0.20 6.23 3.95
C PHE A 37 0.11 4.77 4.38
N ASN A 38 -0.05 3.85 3.44
CA ASN A 38 -0.10 2.42 3.73
C ASN A 38 1.15 1.92 4.48
N PHE A 39 2.35 2.30 4.02
CA PHE A 39 3.59 1.87 4.69
C PHE A 39 3.93 2.67 5.93
N LEU A 40 3.48 3.92 6.02
CA LEU A 40 3.58 4.76 7.20
C LEU A 40 2.80 4.11 8.37
N ASP A 41 1.54 3.72 8.15
CA ASP A 41 0.69 3.01 9.13
C ASP A 41 1.28 1.68 9.59
N ARG A 42 2.04 1.00 8.73
CA ARG A 42 2.76 -0.24 9.10
C ARG A 42 3.95 0.04 10.00
N GLN A 43 4.76 1.05 9.70
CA GLN A 43 5.96 1.34 10.49
C GLN A 43 5.65 2.03 11.81
N ILE A 44 4.55 2.78 11.90
CA ILE A 44 4.21 3.49 13.13
C ILE A 44 4.07 2.53 14.32
N VAL A 45 3.52 1.32 14.12
CA VAL A 45 3.38 0.34 15.21
C VAL A 45 4.73 -0.21 15.67
N ASN A 46 5.71 -0.32 14.76
CA ASN A 46 7.06 -0.78 15.12
C ASN A 46 7.78 0.22 16.02
N ILE A 47 7.70 1.53 15.70
CA ILE A 47 8.36 2.57 16.50
C ILE A 47 7.66 2.80 17.84
N LEU A 48 6.35 2.58 17.90
CA LEU A 48 5.52 2.75 19.11
C LEU A 48 5.44 1.50 20.00
N ALA A 49 6.12 0.41 19.66
CA ALA A 49 6.00 -0.87 20.36
C ALA A 49 6.32 -0.75 21.87
N GLU A 50 7.41 -0.08 22.24
CA GLU A 50 7.80 0.09 23.64
C GLU A 50 6.85 1.01 24.44
N PRO A 51 6.48 2.22 23.94
CA PRO A 51 5.46 3.04 24.60
C PRO A 51 4.13 2.33 24.83
N ILE A 52 3.61 1.64 23.81
CA ILE A 52 2.35 0.88 23.89
C ILE A 52 2.47 -0.20 24.97
N LYS A 53 3.58 -0.94 24.97
CA LYS A 53 3.84 -1.97 25.96
C LYS A 53 3.89 -1.41 27.38
N GLY A 54 4.60 -0.30 27.57
CA GLY A 54 4.74 0.34 28.87
C GLY A 54 3.40 0.79 29.44
N GLU A 55 2.56 1.45 28.63
CA GLU A 55 1.27 1.97 29.10
C GLU A 55 0.22 0.87 29.29
N LEU A 56 0.15 -0.12 28.39
CA LEU A 56 -0.88 -1.17 28.44
C LEU A 56 -0.43 -2.44 29.20
N GLY A 57 0.80 -2.47 29.73
CA GLY A 57 1.34 -3.61 30.47
C GLY A 57 1.48 -4.88 29.62
N LEU A 58 1.88 -4.74 28.34
CA LEU A 58 1.95 -5.87 27.41
C LEU A 58 3.20 -6.73 27.60
N SER A 59 3.08 -8.01 27.25
CA SER A 59 4.22 -8.91 27.07
C SER A 59 4.83 -8.76 25.67
N ASP A 60 6.08 -9.21 25.50
CA ASP A 60 6.73 -9.26 24.19
C ASP A 60 6.02 -10.20 23.21
N THR A 61 5.43 -11.27 23.70
CA THR A 61 4.56 -12.16 22.91
C THR A 61 3.35 -11.41 22.35
N GLN A 62 2.72 -10.57 23.17
CA GLN A 62 1.57 -9.76 22.74
C GLN A 62 1.98 -8.68 21.72
N LEU A 63 3.13 -8.03 21.91
CA LEU A 63 3.68 -7.12 20.89
C LEU A 63 3.96 -7.82 19.56
N GLY A 64 4.61 -8.98 19.61
CA GLY A 64 4.86 -9.81 18.43
C GLY A 64 3.57 -10.20 17.72
N LEU A 65 2.51 -10.54 18.47
CA LEU A 65 1.20 -10.84 17.89
C LEU A 65 0.58 -9.64 17.18
N LEU A 66 0.66 -8.44 17.78
CA LEU A 66 0.11 -7.19 17.23
C LEU A 66 0.83 -6.72 15.97
N ALA A 67 2.16 -6.82 15.94
CA ALA A 67 2.99 -6.35 14.84
C ALA A 67 3.03 -7.34 13.67
N GLY A 68 2.86 -8.64 13.93
CA GLY A 68 2.90 -9.68 12.90
C GLY A 68 1.51 -10.27 12.58
N PRO A 69 1.12 -11.40 13.20
CA PRO A 69 -0.06 -12.18 12.79
C PRO A 69 -1.39 -11.41 12.77
N ALA A 70 -1.62 -10.50 13.71
CA ALA A 70 -2.86 -9.73 13.79
C ALA A 70 -3.17 -8.95 12.50
N PHE A 71 -2.11 -8.47 11.83
CA PHE A 71 -2.21 -7.82 10.54
C PHE A 71 -2.09 -8.83 9.39
N ALA A 72 -1.02 -9.64 9.41
CA ALA A 72 -0.59 -10.42 8.25
C ALA A 72 -1.59 -11.50 7.80
N VAL A 73 -2.25 -12.18 8.76
CA VAL A 73 -3.18 -13.27 8.45
C VAL A 73 -4.39 -12.74 7.69
N PHE A 74 -5.02 -11.67 8.19
CA PHE A 74 -6.21 -11.10 7.59
C PHE A 74 -5.88 -10.39 6.27
N TYR A 75 -4.74 -9.69 6.21
CA TYR A 75 -4.25 -9.09 4.97
C TYR A 75 -4.06 -10.14 3.86
N ALA A 76 -3.38 -11.25 4.17
CA ALA A 76 -3.10 -12.30 3.19
C ALA A 76 -4.36 -13.06 2.75
N LEU A 77 -5.22 -13.44 3.71
CA LEU A 77 -6.43 -14.22 3.41
C LEU A 77 -7.49 -13.41 2.66
N LEU A 78 -7.66 -12.12 2.99
CA LEU A 78 -8.66 -11.27 2.33
C LEU A 78 -8.13 -10.61 1.05
N GLY A 79 -6.82 -10.52 0.88
CA GLY A 79 -6.22 -9.97 -0.34
C GLY A 79 -6.69 -10.72 -1.60
N ILE A 80 -6.81 -12.05 -1.55
CA ILE A 80 -7.25 -12.87 -2.69
C ILE A 80 -8.73 -12.62 -3.06
N PRO A 81 -9.71 -12.74 -2.13
CA PRO A 81 -11.10 -12.39 -2.42
C PRO A 81 -11.29 -10.96 -2.90
N ILE A 82 -10.61 -9.98 -2.30
CA ILE A 82 -10.75 -8.57 -2.68
C ILE A 82 -10.14 -8.33 -4.07
N ALA A 83 -8.99 -8.93 -4.39
CA ALA A 83 -8.42 -8.88 -5.73
C ALA A 83 -9.40 -9.43 -6.78
N ARG A 84 -10.01 -10.59 -6.51
CA ARG A 84 -11.05 -11.17 -7.39
C ARG A 84 -12.27 -10.28 -7.52
N TYR A 85 -12.66 -9.59 -6.44
CA TYR A 85 -13.75 -8.62 -6.48
C TYR A 85 -13.38 -7.39 -7.32
N ALA A 86 -12.15 -6.89 -7.23
CA ALA A 86 -11.64 -5.76 -8.00
C ALA A 86 -11.59 -6.05 -9.51
N ASP A 87 -11.34 -7.29 -9.89
CA ASP A 87 -11.26 -7.71 -11.30
C ASP A 87 -12.63 -7.86 -11.98
N LYS A 88 -13.74 -7.92 -11.23
CA LYS A 88 -15.08 -7.95 -11.82
C LYS A 88 -15.35 -6.68 -12.62
N GLU A 89 -15.96 -6.84 -13.79
CA GLU A 89 -16.20 -5.75 -14.75
C GLU A 89 -17.03 -4.60 -14.16
N GLY A 90 -18.02 -4.91 -13.33
CA GLY A 90 -18.87 -3.91 -12.65
C GLY A 90 -18.27 -3.28 -11.39
N THR A 91 -17.07 -3.66 -10.96
CA THR A 91 -16.46 -3.10 -9.76
C THR A 91 -15.75 -1.79 -10.08
N ASN A 92 -16.11 -0.74 -9.34
CA ASN A 92 -15.39 0.53 -9.36
C ASN A 92 -14.19 0.45 -8.39
N ARG A 93 -12.98 0.33 -8.95
CA ARG A 93 -11.74 0.16 -8.18
C ARG A 93 -11.36 1.41 -7.40
N VAL A 94 -11.72 2.60 -7.90
CA VAL A 94 -11.52 3.86 -7.17
C VAL A 94 -12.32 3.86 -5.86
N ARG A 95 -13.59 3.45 -5.91
CA ARG A 95 -14.43 3.31 -4.70
C ARG A 95 -13.90 2.24 -3.76
N LEU A 96 -13.40 1.13 -4.30
CA LEU A 96 -12.79 0.07 -3.51
C LEU A 96 -11.54 0.56 -2.77
N ILE A 97 -10.64 1.28 -3.47
CA ILE A 97 -9.43 1.88 -2.87
C ILE A 97 -9.80 2.92 -1.81
N ALA A 98 -10.78 3.79 -2.08
CA ALA A 98 -11.24 4.79 -1.12
C ALA A 98 -11.85 4.17 0.13
N LEU A 99 -12.68 3.13 -0.03
CA LEU A 99 -13.28 2.41 1.09
C LEU A 99 -12.21 1.70 1.92
N ALA A 100 -11.30 1.00 1.25
CA ALA A 100 -10.16 0.36 1.90
C ALA A 100 -9.37 1.39 2.72
N LEU A 101 -9.01 2.52 2.09
CA LEU A 101 -8.29 3.63 2.72
C LEU A 101 -9.02 4.18 3.93
N ALA A 102 -10.32 4.41 3.82
CA ALA A 102 -11.13 4.87 4.94
C ALA A 102 -11.15 3.87 6.09
N ILE A 103 -11.29 2.57 5.80
CA ILE A 103 -11.33 1.51 6.82
C ILE A 103 -10.01 1.44 7.58
N TRP A 104 -8.87 1.32 6.89
CA TRP A 104 -7.60 1.18 7.61
C TRP A 104 -7.24 2.46 8.37
N SER A 105 -7.51 3.63 7.78
CA SER A 105 -7.26 4.94 8.40
C SER A 105 -8.08 5.13 9.68
N LEU A 106 -9.37 4.77 9.63
CA LEU A 106 -10.24 4.79 10.81
C LEU A 106 -9.73 3.83 11.87
N MET A 107 -9.39 2.60 11.49
CA MET A 107 -8.91 1.58 12.42
C MET A 107 -7.56 1.96 13.05
N THR A 108 -6.66 2.61 12.31
CA THR A 108 -5.40 3.18 12.82
C THR A 108 -5.70 4.27 13.87
N ALA A 109 -6.64 5.17 13.61
CA ALA A 109 -7.04 6.17 14.60
C ALA A 109 -7.68 5.53 15.85
N VAL A 110 -8.50 4.48 15.66
CA VAL A 110 -9.09 3.69 16.75
C VAL A 110 -8.02 2.97 17.57
N CYS A 111 -6.90 2.53 16.99
CA CYS A 111 -5.76 2.00 17.76
C CYS A 111 -5.28 3.03 18.80
N GLY A 112 -5.26 4.33 18.48
CA GLY A 112 -4.89 5.40 19.42
C GLY A 112 -5.84 5.56 20.61
N LEU A 113 -7.07 5.06 20.52
CA LEU A 113 -8.07 5.05 21.58
C LEU A 113 -8.06 3.76 22.43
N ALA A 114 -7.25 2.77 22.06
CA ALA A 114 -7.27 1.46 22.71
C ALA A 114 -6.77 1.52 24.16
N GLN A 115 -7.55 0.98 25.09
CA GLN A 115 -7.26 0.95 26.53
C GLN A 115 -6.71 -0.38 27.02
N ASN A 116 -6.69 -1.40 26.17
CA ASN A 116 -6.16 -2.72 26.49
C ASN A 116 -5.72 -3.47 25.23
N PHE A 117 -5.03 -4.59 25.44
CA PHE A 117 -4.53 -5.45 24.39
C PHE A 117 -5.60 -5.88 23.38
N VAL A 118 -6.79 -6.30 23.84
CA VAL A 118 -7.83 -6.86 22.98
C VAL A 118 -8.39 -5.79 22.05
N GLN A 119 -8.63 -4.57 22.55
CA GLN A 119 -9.07 -3.45 21.72
C GLN A 119 -8.02 -3.12 20.65
N LEU A 120 -6.75 -3.06 21.03
CA LEU A 120 -5.66 -2.78 20.09
C LEU A 120 -5.51 -3.89 19.03
N LEU A 121 -5.66 -5.16 19.45
CA LEU A 121 -5.63 -6.32 18.58
C LEU A 121 -6.75 -6.29 17.54
N LEU A 122 -7.99 -6.06 17.96
CA LEU A 122 -9.14 -5.97 17.06
C LEU A 122 -9.01 -4.80 16.08
N ALA A 123 -8.54 -3.65 16.55
CA ALA A 123 -8.28 -2.51 15.68
C ALA A 123 -7.18 -2.82 14.65
N ARG A 124 -6.08 -3.50 15.03
CA ARG A 124 -5.02 -3.93 14.11
C ARG A 124 -5.49 -4.96 13.09
N ILE A 125 -6.36 -5.88 13.48
CA ILE A 125 -7.05 -6.78 12.54
C ILE A 125 -7.84 -5.95 11.52
N GLY A 126 -8.59 -4.94 11.98
CA GLY A 126 -9.31 -3.99 11.13
C GLY A 126 -8.41 -3.26 10.12
N VAL A 127 -7.21 -2.83 10.54
CA VAL A 127 -6.20 -2.25 9.64
C VAL A 127 -5.79 -3.27 8.57
N GLY A 128 -5.48 -4.51 8.96
CA GLY A 128 -5.11 -5.58 8.02
C GLY A 128 -6.21 -5.89 7.00
N ILE A 129 -7.47 -5.89 7.42
CA ILE A 129 -8.63 -6.04 6.54
C ILE A 129 -8.73 -4.90 5.53
N GLY A 130 -8.61 -3.65 6.00
CA GLY A 130 -8.67 -2.47 5.14
C GLY A 130 -7.55 -2.46 4.10
N GLU A 131 -6.31 -2.64 4.53
CA GLU A 131 -5.15 -2.54 3.64
C GLU A 131 -5.13 -3.60 2.53
N ALA A 132 -5.73 -4.78 2.76
CA ALA A 132 -5.77 -5.89 1.81
C ALA A 132 -6.33 -5.49 0.43
N GLY A 133 -7.23 -4.49 0.39
CA GLY A 133 -7.89 -4.06 -0.83
C GLY A 133 -7.17 -3.03 -1.69
N CYS A 134 -6.09 -2.42 -1.19
CA CYS A 134 -5.44 -1.31 -1.89
C CYS A 134 -4.61 -1.77 -3.09
N THR A 135 -3.57 -2.56 -2.84
CA THR A 135 -2.53 -2.89 -3.84
C THR A 135 -3.09 -3.62 -5.07
N PRO A 136 -3.94 -4.66 -4.94
CA PRO A 136 -4.47 -5.35 -6.12
C PRO A 136 -5.31 -4.43 -7.01
N ALA A 137 -6.17 -3.61 -6.41
CA ALA A 137 -7.00 -2.65 -7.12
C ALA A 137 -6.15 -1.54 -7.78
N ALA A 138 -5.11 -1.05 -7.08
CA ALA A 138 -4.19 -0.05 -7.60
C ALA A 138 -3.39 -0.57 -8.80
N HIS A 139 -2.85 -1.79 -8.73
CA HIS A 139 -2.16 -2.41 -9.87
C HIS A 139 -3.09 -2.55 -11.08
N SER A 140 -4.31 -3.05 -10.88
CA SER A 140 -5.32 -3.18 -11.93
C SER A 140 -5.70 -1.81 -12.56
N LEU A 141 -5.79 -0.77 -11.73
CA LEU A 141 -6.07 0.60 -12.17
C LEU A 141 -4.90 1.21 -12.98
N ILE A 142 -3.66 0.95 -12.56
CA ILE A 142 -2.44 1.38 -13.26
C ILE A 142 -2.34 0.70 -14.63
N THR A 143 -2.55 -0.61 -14.70
CA THR A 143 -2.44 -1.38 -15.95
C THR A 143 -3.44 -0.93 -17.01
N ASP A 144 -4.63 -0.48 -16.59
CA ASP A 144 -5.69 -0.02 -17.51
C ASP A 144 -5.50 1.42 -17.99
N SER A 145 -4.76 2.23 -17.22
CA SER A 145 -4.58 3.67 -17.44
C SER A 145 -3.25 4.02 -18.13
N VAL A 146 -2.27 3.13 -18.07
CA VAL A 146 -0.92 3.34 -18.62
C VAL A 146 -0.67 2.40 -19.78
N LYS A 147 -0.04 2.92 -20.85
CA LYS A 147 0.34 2.13 -22.02
C LYS A 147 1.25 0.95 -21.64
N PRO A 148 1.15 -0.21 -22.32
CA PRO A 148 1.89 -1.43 -21.97
C PRO A 148 3.39 -1.20 -21.74
N GLU A 149 4.02 -0.37 -22.57
CA GLU A 149 5.47 -0.12 -22.55
C GLU A 149 5.94 0.66 -21.31
N LYS A 150 5.03 1.37 -20.63
CA LYS A 150 5.31 2.20 -19.45
C LYS A 150 4.80 1.59 -18.14
N ARG A 151 4.16 0.41 -18.17
CA ARG A 151 3.55 -0.22 -16.98
C ARG A 151 4.57 -0.56 -15.90
N SER A 152 5.74 -1.09 -16.29
CA SER A 152 6.82 -1.42 -15.35
C SER A 152 7.29 -0.18 -14.59
N SER A 153 7.57 0.92 -15.29
CA SER A 153 7.96 2.20 -14.68
C SER A 153 6.87 2.78 -13.80
N ALA A 154 5.60 2.68 -14.19
CA ALA A 154 4.47 3.15 -13.38
C ALA A 154 4.30 2.35 -12.08
N ILE A 155 4.45 1.03 -12.14
CA ILE A 155 4.43 0.15 -10.96
C ILE A 155 5.65 0.43 -10.07
N ALA A 156 6.84 0.65 -10.65
CA ALA A 156 8.04 1.03 -9.91
C ALA A 156 7.85 2.40 -9.21
N PHE A 157 7.24 3.37 -9.89
CA PHE A 157 6.92 4.68 -9.32
C PHE A 157 5.96 4.56 -8.14
N TYR A 158 4.88 3.78 -8.29
CA TYR A 158 3.97 3.45 -7.19
C TYR A 158 4.73 2.77 -6.03
N GLY A 159 5.63 1.84 -6.35
CA GLY A 159 6.46 1.12 -5.38
C GLY A 159 7.38 1.99 -4.53
N MET A 160 7.72 3.22 -4.96
CA MET A 160 8.46 4.18 -4.13
C MET A 160 7.72 4.55 -2.83
N GLY A 161 6.42 4.29 -2.74
CA GLY A 161 5.66 4.49 -1.51
C GLY A 161 6.18 3.66 -0.34
N VAL A 162 6.79 2.49 -0.58
CA VAL A 162 7.35 1.63 0.47
C VAL A 162 8.47 2.32 1.25
N PRO A 163 9.60 2.73 0.62
CA PRO A 163 10.70 3.36 1.34
C PRO A 163 10.30 4.72 1.91
N ILE A 164 9.54 5.53 1.17
CA ILE A 164 9.14 6.88 1.63
C ILE A 164 8.19 6.77 2.83
N GLY A 165 7.14 5.95 2.72
CA GLY A 165 6.19 5.72 3.80
C GLY A 165 6.86 5.12 5.02
N SER A 166 7.79 4.18 4.83
CA SER A 166 8.51 3.57 5.95
C SER A 166 9.38 4.58 6.70
N LEU A 167 10.11 5.44 5.98
CA LEU A 167 10.92 6.50 6.58
C LEU A 167 10.04 7.48 7.36
N LEU A 168 8.96 7.97 6.72
CA LEU A 168 8.04 8.91 7.36
C LEU A 168 7.37 8.31 8.59
N GLY A 169 6.98 7.02 8.55
CA GLY A 169 6.35 6.35 9.69
C GLY A 169 7.26 6.24 10.91
N LEU A 170 8.55 5.94 10.70
CA LEU A 170 9.53 5.90 11.78
C LEU A 170 9.83 7.28 12.36
N VAL A 171 10.02 8.29 11.50
CA VAL A 171 10.37 9.66 11.94
C VAL A 171 9.18 10.35 12.59
N ILE A 172 8.03 10.38 11.93
CA ILE A 172 6.82 11.02 12.46
C ILE A 172 6.35 10.28 13.72
N GLY A 173 6.36 8.95 13.70
CA GLY A 173 5.96 8.15 14.86
C GLY A 173 6.84 8.41 16.09
N GLY A 174 8.17 8.46 15.92
CA GLY A 174 9.10 8.76 17.02
C GLY A 174 8.94 10.18 17.56
N VAL A 175 8.96 11.20 16.68
CA VAL A 175 8.84 12.60 17.09
C VAL A 175 7.52 12.89 17.79
N VAL A 176 6.41 12.42 17.22
CA VAL A 176 5.08 12.66 17.80
C VAL A 176 4.91 11.88 19.10
N ASN A 177 5.49 10.69 19.22
CA ASN A 177 5.45 9.95 20.48
C ASN A 177 6.18 10.67 21.61
N ASP A 178 7.41 11.14 21.37
CA ASP A 178 8.18 11.81 22.42
C ASP A 178 7.51 13.14 22.85
N LEU A 179 6.80 13.83 21.94
CA LEU A 179 6.14 15.11 22.23
C LEU A 179 4.71 14.97 22.79
N TYR A 180 3.92 14.04 22.27
CA TYR A 180 2.48 13.95 22.49
C TYR A 180 1.97 12.54 22.82
N GLY A 181 2.86 11.53 22.82
CA GLY A 181 2.52 10.13 23.08
C GLY A 181 2.01 9.35 21.88
N TRP A 182 2.10 8.03 21.97
CA TRP A 182 1.76 7.07 20.92
C TRP A 182 0.28 7.15 20.46
N ARG A 183 -0.62 7.53 21.37
CA ARG A 183 -2.05 7.69 21.08
C ARG A 183 -2.29 8.77 20.04
N ILE A 184 -1.68 9.94 20.24
CA ILE A 184 -1.76 11.07 19.32
C ILE A 184 -1.03 10.73 18.02
N ALA A 185 0.10 10.02 18.08
CA ALA A 185 0.82 9.56 16.88
C ALA A 185 -0.09 8.71 15.97
N LEU A 186 -0.82 7.73 16.52
CA LEU A 186 -1.74 6.90 15.75
C LEU A 186 -2.93 7.70 15.17
N MET A 187 -3.50 8.64 15.93
CA MET A 187 -4.58 9.50 15.43
C MET A 187 -4.09 10.45 14.34
N LEU A 188 -2.92 11.05 14.51
CA LEU A 188 -2.31 11.96 13.54
C LEU A 188 -2.00 11.26 12.22
N VAL A 189 -1.71 9.97 12.26
CA VAL A 189 -1.47 9.17 11.07
C VAL A 189 -2.77 8.68 10.43
N GLY A 190 -3.70 8.16 11.24
CA GLY A 190 -4.97 7.63 10.74
C GLY A 190 -5.93 8.69 10.21
N LEU A 191 -6.15 9.80 10.94
CA LEU A 191 -7.19 10.78 10.58
C LEU A 191 -6.98 11.45 9.20
N PRO A 192 -5.76 11.89 8.81
CA PRO A 192 -5.56 12.45 7.47
C PRO A 192 -5.82 11.46 6.34
N GLY A 193 -5.69 10.15 6.59
CA GLY A 193 -6.03 9.11 5.64
C GLY A 193 -7.53 9.07 5.30
N LEU A 194 -8.41 9.46 6.23
CA LEU A 194 -9.85 9.63 5.95
C LEU A 194 -10.11 10.78 4.98
N LEU A 195 -9.40 11.90 5.15
CA LEU A 195 -9.48 13.01 4.21
C LEU A 195 -8.95 12.59 2.83
N LEU A 196 -7.85 11.82 2.79
CA LEU A 196 -7.32 11.28 1.54
C LEU A 196 -8.32 10.32 0.86
N ALA A 197 -9.06 9.50 1.62
CA ALA A 197 -10.12 8.66 1.07
C ALA A 197 -11.20 9.47 0.35
N LEU A 198 -11.62 10.60 0.94
CA LEU A 198 -12.57 11.52 0.30
C LEU A 198 -11.96 12.13 -0.95
N ILE A 199 -10.71 12.62 -0.89
CA ILE A 199 -10.02 13.19 -2.05
C ILE A 199 -9.96 12.17 -3.20
N VAL A 200 -9.69 10.90 -2.92
CA VAL A 200 -9.66 9.82 -3.93
C VAL A 200 -10.99 9.72 -4.67
N LEU A 201 -12.13 9.81 -3.97
CA LEU A 201 -13.46 9.74 -4.60
C LEU A 201 -13.75 10.89 -5.55
N PHE A 202 -13.19 12.08 -5.29
CA PHE A 202 -13.42 13.27 -6.12
C PHE A 202 -12.38 13.46 -7.23
N VAL A 203 -11.14 13.02 -7.00
CA VAL A 203 -10.01 13.26 -7.92
C VAL A 203 -9.84 12.11 -8.91
N LEU A 204 -9.99 10.86 -8.48
CA LEU A 204 -9.79 9.71 -9.35
C LEU A 204 -11.07 9.31 -10.08
N ARG A 205 -10.91 8.88 -11.33
CA ARG A 205 -11.99 8.35 -12.16
C ARG A 205 -11.68 6.93 -12.58
N GLU A 206 -12.69 6.08 -12.60
CA GLU A 206 -12.59 4.68 -13.02
C GLU A 206 -12.44 4.59 -14.55
N PRO A 207 -11.28 4.16 -15.08
CA PRO A 207 -11.03 4.08 -16.52
C PRO A 207 -11.99 3.15 -17.26
N ARG A 208 -12.47 2.07 -16.62
CA ARG A 208 -13.44 1.13 -17.24
C ARG A 208 -14.73 1.83 -17.66
N HIS A 209 -15.14 2.88 -16.95
CA HIS A 209 -16.36 3.64 -17.28
C HIS A 209 -16.13 4.70 -18.36
N LEU A 210 -14.87 4.91 -18.78
CA LEU A 210 -14.49 5.94 -19.75
C LEU A 210 -14.13 5.38 -21.13
N LYS A 211 -13.95 4.05 -21.25
CA LYS A 211 -13.69 3.40 -22.54
C LYS A 211 -15.05 3.05 -23.19
N PRO A 212 -15.35 3.52 -24.41
CA PRO A 212 -16.43 2.95 -25.22
C PRO A 212 -16.17 1.44 -25.38
N ALA A 213 -17.22 0.63 -25.33
CA ALA A 213 -17.08 -0.79 -25.63
C ALA A 213 -16.54 -0.94 -27.05
N ASP A 214 -15.29 -1.38 -27.20
CA ASP A 214 -14.75 -1.71 -28.52
C ASP A 214 -15.53 -2.92 -29.05
N PRO A 215 -16.25 -2.80 -30.18
CA PRO A 215 -17.11 -3.86 -30.68
C PRO A 215 -16.34 -5.06 -31.25
N VAL A 216 -15.01 -5.05 -31.22
CA VAL A 216 -14.12 -6.07 -31.82
C VAL A 216 -13.02 -6.50 -30.85
N ALA A 217 -13.35 -6.74 -29.58
CA ALA A 217 -12.47 -7.54 -28.72
C ALA A 217 -12.65 -9.01 -29.09
N ALA A 218 -11.58 -9.68 -29.55
CA ALA A 218 -11.55 -11.13 -29.72
C ALA A 218 -12.04 -11.80 -28.42
N PRO A 219 -12.75 -12.94 -28.48
CA PRO A 219 -13.23 -13.61 -27.28
C PRO A 219 -12.04 -13.89 -26.36
N ALA A 220 -11.94 -13.14 -25.27
CA ALA A 220 -10.92 -13.35 -24.27
C ALA A 220 -11.10 -14.77 -23.73
N ALA A 221 -10.01 -15.52 -23.63
CA ALA A 221 -10.04 -16.83 -22.98
C ALA A 221 -10.75 -16.71 -21.63
N ALA A 222 -11.63 -17.66 -21.32
CA ALA A 222 -12.37 -17.64 -20.06
C ALA A 222 -11.38 -17.48 -18.90
N PRO A 223 -11.58 -16.50 -18.00
CA PRO A 223 -10.64 -16.26 -16.93
C PRO A 223 -10.56 -17.50 -16.05
N LEU A 224 -9.33 -17.94 -15.75
CA LEU A 224 -9.08 -19.10 -14.87
C LEU A 224 -9.79 -18.89 -13.53
N SER A 225 -10.42 -19.94 -13.01
CA SER A 225 -10.92 -19.92 -11.64
C SER A 225 -9.76 -19.75 -10.65
N THR A 226 -10.05 -19.26 -9.44
CA THR A 226 -9.03 -19.09 -8.40
C THR A 226 -8.34 -20.42 -8.07
N GLY A 227 -9.06 -21.54 -8.07
CA GLY A 227 -8.48 -22.86 -7.83
C GLY A 227 -7.52 -23.31 -8.94
N GLU A 228 -7.89 -23.09 -10.21
CA GLU A 228 -7.04 -23.43 -11.35
C GLU A 228 -5.78 -22.57 -11.40
N ALA A 229 -5.92 -21.26 -11.17
CA ALA A 229 -4.77 -20.35 -11.11
C ALA A 229 -3.79 -20.73 -9.99
N MET A 230 -4.31 -21.08 -8.80
CA MET A 230 -3.47 -21.55 -7.69
C MET A 230 -2.77 -22.85 -8.06
N ARG A 231 -3.50 -23.83 -8.63
CA ARG A 231 -2.92 -25.12 -9.04
C ARG A 231 -1.79 -24.93 -10.06
N GLU A 232 -1.99 -24.07 -11.06
CA GLU A 232 -0.99 -23.78 -12.09
C GLU A 232 0.27 -23.17 -11.47
N ILE A 233 0.11 -22.16 -10.61
CA ILE A 233 1.21 -21.48 -9.94
C ILE A 233 2.00 -22.46 -9.04
N PHE A 234 1.30 -23.27 -8.24
CA PHE A 234 1.93 -24.25 -7.33
C PHE A 234 2.48 -25.50 -8.04
N ALA A 235 2.12 -25.74 -9.31
CA ALA A 235 2.74 -26.79 -10.11
C ALA A 235 4.20 -26.45 -10.49
N SER A 236 4.55 -25.17 -10.55
CA SER A 236 5.91 -24.71 -10.84
C SER A 236 6.81 -24.85 -9.62
N ARG A 237 7.76 -25.81 -9.66
CA ARG A 237 8.79 -25.99 -8.62
C ARG A 237 9.62 -24.72 -8.40
N ALA A 238 9.95 -24.01 -9.48
CA ALA A 238 10.70 -22.77 -9.41
C ALA A 238 9.92 -21.69 -8.64
N PHE A 239 8.62 -21.56 -8.90
CA PHE A 239 7.76 -20.65 -8.15
C PHE A 239 7.71 -21.01 -6.66
N VAL A 240 7.49 -22.29 -6.33
CA VAL A 240 7.45 -22.74 -4.93
C VAL A 240 8.77 -22.49 -4.21
N ALA A 241 9.91 -22.75 -4.85
CA ALA A 241 11.22 -22.48 -4.28
C ALA A 241 11.43 -20.98 -4.00
N ILE A 242 11.07 -20.11 -4.96
CA ILE A 242 11.15 -18.65 -4.79
C ILE A 242 10.19 -18.18 -3.69
N LEU A 243 8.98 -18.72 -3.63
CA LEU A 243 7.99 -18.38 -2.61
C LEU A 243 8.51 -18.71 -1.21
N ILE A 244 9.09 -19.91 -1.02
CA ILE A 244 9.68 -20.32 0.26
C ILE A 244 10.85 -19.40 0.62
N ALA A 245 11.79 -19.18 -0.29
CA ALA A 245 12.94 -18.32 -0.06
C ALA A 245 12.54 -16.88 0.31
N ALA A 246 11.58 -16.30 -0.42
CA ALA A 246 11.03 -14.98 -0.15
C ALA A 246 10.30 -14.93 1.20
N SER A 247 9.55 -15.98 1.55
CA SER A 247 8.83 -16.06 2.82
C SER A 247 9.79 -16.13 4.02
N VAL A 248 10.85 -16.94 3.93
CA VAL A 248 11.88 -17.03 4.98
C VAL A 248 12.61 -15.69 5.13
N THR A 249 12.98 -15.06 4.00
CA THR A 249 13.63 -13.75 4.01
C THR A 249 12.73 -12.68 4.63
N ALA A 250 11.44 -12.66 4.27
CA ALA A 250 10.47 -11.74 4.85
C ALA A 250 10.24 -11.99 6.34
N PHE A 251 10.14 -13.25 6.77
CA PHE A 251 10.00 -13.63 8.17
C PHE A 251 11.16 -13.09 9.02
N LEU A 252 12.39 -13.32 8.59
CA LEU A 252 13.58 -12.79 9.25
C LEU A 252 13.60 -11.25 9.23
N GLY A 253 13.25 -10.64 8.10
CA GLY A 253 13.21 -9.19 7.92
C GLY A 253 12.22 -8.50 8.86
N TYR A 254 10.96 -8.96 8.92
CA TYR A 254 9.92 -8.39 9.78
C TYR A 254 10.19 -8.64 11.26
N GLY A 255 10.64 -9.85 11.63
CA GLY A 255 11.03 -10.15 13.00
C GLY A 255 12.16 -9.23 13.47
N LYS A 256 13.20 -9.08 12.66
CA LYS A 256 14.30 -8.14 12.94
C LYS A 256 13.80 -6.70 13.05
N ALA A 257 12.97 -6.25 12.11
CA ALA A 257 12.51 -4.86 12.05
C ALA A 257 11.77 -4.43 13.33
N LEU A 258 10.87 -5.27 13.84
CA LEU A 258 10.14 -5.00 15.08
C LEU A 258 11.08 -4.85 16.28
N TRP A 259 11.98 -5.82 16.48
CA TRP A 259 12.80 -5.87 17.69
C TRP A 259 14.04 -4.98 17.65
N THR A 260 14.49 -4.53 16.46
CA THR A 260 15.67 -3.64 16.36
C THR A 260 15.42 -2.32 17.08
N ILE A 261 14.24 -1.71 16.91
CA ILE A 261 13.91 -0.44 17.54
C ILE A 261 13.81 -0.63 19.06
N SER A 262 13.05 -1.63 19.51
CA SER A 262 12.94 -2.00 20.92
C SER A 262 14.29 -2.28 21.57
N PHE A 263 15.21 -2.94 20.85
CA PHE A 263 16.57 -3.20 21.33
C PHE A 263 17.33 -1.89 21.61
N PHE A 264 17.29 -0.92 20.69
CA PHE A 264 17.96 0.36 20.91
C PHE A 264 17.36 1.16 22.07
N ILE A 265 16.03 1.16 22.20
CA ILE A 265 15.35 1.83 23.32
C ILE A 265 15.73 1.16 24.65
N ARG A 266 15.63 -0.18 24.73
CA ARG A 266 15.85 -0.93 25.99
C ARG A 266 17.33 -1.01 26.40
N SER A 267 18.22 -1.28 25.46
CA SER A 267 19.62 -1.59 25.74
C SER A 267 20.54 -0.38 25.61
N HIS A 268 20.15 0.63 24.82
CA HIS A 268 20.95 1.85 24.62
C HIS A 268 20.27 3.11 25.18
N GLY A 269 19.07 3.00 25.74
CA GLY A 269 18.37 4.12 26.37
C GLY A 269 17.93 5.20 25.40
N LEU A 270 17.87 4.90 24.10
CA LEU A 270 17.46 5.87 23.09
C LEU A 270 15.99 6.26 23.26
N SER A 271 15.69 7.53 23.00
CA SER A 271 14.31 7.99 22.82
C SER A 271 13.68 7.37 21.56
N THR A 272 12.35 7.45 21.43
CA THR A 272 11.71 6.95 20.20
C THR A 272 12.07 7.80 18.99
N THR A 273 12.28 9.11 19.15
CA THR A 273 12.81 9.99 18.09
C THR A 273 14.21 9.56 17.66
N GLU A 274 15.13 9.34 18.61
CA GLU A 274 16.51 8.95 18.30
C GLU A 274 16.57 7.61 17.57
N ALA A 275 15.84 6.61 18.07
CA ALA A 275 15.76 5.29 17.42
C ALA A 275 15.11 5.37 16.03
N GLY A 276 14.03 6.16 15.88
CA GLY A 276 13.34 6.37 14.62
C GLY A 276 14.22 7.05 13.57
N LEU A 277 14.94 8.11 13.94
CA LEU A 277 15.87 8.83 13.06
C LEU A 277 17.07 7.95 12.66
N ALA A 278 17.67 7.22 13.61
CA ALA A 278 18.78 6.32 13.32
C ALA A 278 18.37 5.24 12.31
N MET A 279 17.20 4.63 12.51
CA MET A 279 16.67 3.62 11.59
C MET A 279 16.30 4.22 10.23
N ALA A 280 15.71 5.42 10.20
CA ALA A 280 15.41 6.13 8.96
C ALA A 280 16.66 6.42 8.12
N VAL A 281 17.76 6.85 8.76
CA VAL A 281 19.05 7.06 8.08
C VAL A 281 19.60 5.75 7.52
N VAL A 282 19.59 4.68 8.31
CA VAL A 282 20.07 3.36 7.87
C VAL A 282 19.22 2.85 6.70
N LEU A 283 17.89 2.89 6.80
CA LEU A 283 16.97 2.48 5.73
C LEU A 283 17.15 3.33 4.48
N GLY A 284 17.32 4.64 4.62
CA GLY A 284 17.53 5.57 3.51
C GLY A 284 18.83 5.28 2.76
N LEU A 285 19.95 5.18 3.49
CA LEU A 285 21.27 4.92 2.90
C LEU A 285 21.37 3.50 2.32
N ALA A 286 20.93 2.49 3.07
CA ALA A 286 20.95 1.11 2.61
C ALA A 286 20.00 0.90 1.43
N GLY A 287 18.83 1.54 1.45
CA GLY A 287 17.89 1.54 0.34
C GLY A 287 18.48 2.16 -0.92
N ALA A 288 19.04 3.37 -0.82
CA ALA A 288 19.67 4.06 -1.95
C ALA A 288 20.84 3.24 -2.54
N PHE A 289 21.71 2.72 -1.68
CA PHE A 289 22.85 1.91 -2.11
C PHE A 289 22.41 0.58 -2.73
N GLY A 290 21.44 -0.10 -2.12
CA GLY A 290 20.90 -1.37 -2.60
C GLY A 290 20.19 -1.21 -3.95
N THR A 291 19.39 -0.17 -4.13
CA THR A 291 18.74 0.13 -5.41
C THR A 291 19.77 0.42 -6.49
N TRP A 292 20.80 1.22 -6.19
CA TRP A 292 21.89 1.52 -7.14
C TRP A 292 22.66 0.26 -7.56
N LEU A 293 23.01 -0.61 -6.60
CA LEU A 293 23.73 -1.84 -6.88
C LEU A 293 22.87 -2.83 -7.67
N GLY A 294 21.61 -3.02 -7.27
CA GLY A 294 20.67 -3.88 -7.96
C GLY A 294 20.42 -3.44 -9.40
N GLY A 295 20.31 -2.12 -9.63
CA GLY A 295 20.19 -1.56 -10.98
C GLY A 295 21.44 -1.70 -11.85
N LYS A 296 22.63 -1.84 -11.25
CA LYS A 296 23.86 -2.15 -11.99
C LYS A 296 24.01 -3.64 -12.33
N MET A 297 23.39 -4.52 -11.54
CA MET A 297 23.50 -5.98 -11.71
C MET A 297 22.39 -6.59 -12.58
N ALA A 298 21.30 -5.86 -12.81
CA ALA A 298 20.18 -6.24 -13.68
C ALA A 298 20.43 -5.84 -15.14
#